data_AF-A0A8J3Q779-F1
#
_entry.id   AF-A0A8J3Q779-F1
#
_cell.length_a   1.000
_cell.length_b   1.000
_cell.length_c   1.000
_cell.angle_alpha   90.00
_cell.angle_beta   90.00
_cell.angle_gamma   90.00
#
_symmetry.space_group_name_H-M   'P 1'
#
loop_
_entity.id
_entity.type
_entity.pdbx_description
1 polymer ?
#
loop_
_entity_poly.entity_id
_entity_poly.type
_entity_poly.pdbx_seq_one_letter_code
_entity_poly.pdbx_strand_id
1 'polypeptide(L)'
;MKTLLVGIAPEHAAAFVAGLLALVIVPLLKGGSRSTVDRWAAALLGYSAAVHLFLPLGHRDGALLTAGMLASGILFAALTWRAHLGRGWRIGTAILAPVTVLAYLINGEDADQVGILTALLELTAFGLAVATTRRVGRVFGAIGTIFAVFLAGAVIWVESFVAHQAGSTDAQSPSVGHSHEGQHEHLARAQAGVIMRPLTGDHHATAEQTAAAIALANATKAAVARYSKLSAALAAGYKYPLGSRTGMDVHMENPEYKKDGRAVDPERPEMLVYAIDGGKATLLGVVYVMEKAGEPGVAPGGPITRWHAHNLCVSLLPPGIGIVTPYGGCPSFSVTITIAEMMHVWIVENKDGPYAEGLDKKWVSDYHAAHGIVL
;
A
#
# COMPACT_ATOMS: atom_id res chain seq x y z
N MET A 1 -0.83 -20.64 6.19
CA MET A 1 -1.02 -19.64 7.26
C MET A 1 -0.23 -18.36 7.02
N LYS A 2 1.04 -18.42 6.57
CA LYS A 2 1.86 -17.22 6.28
C LYS A 2 1.35 -16.32 5.14
N THR A 3 0.41 -16.79 4.31
CA THR A 3 -0.14 -16.05 3.15
C THR A 3 -1.36 -15.20 3.47
N LEU A 4 -2.10 -15.48 4.55
CA LEU A 4 -3.38 -14.82 4.85
C LEU A 4 -3.20 -13.46 5.54
N LEU A 5 -2.00 -13.20 6.05
CA LEU A 5 -1.60 -11.94 6.71
C LEU A 5 -0.63 -11.11 5.85
N VAL A 6 -0.32 -11.54 4.63
CA VAL A 6 0.58 -10.79 3.74
C VAL A 6 -0.14 -9.52 3.31
N GLY A 7 0.42 -8.37 3.69
CA GLY A 7 -0.16 -7.05 3.40
C GLY A 7 -1.07 -6.48 4.49
N ILE A 8 -1.32 -7.22 5.59
CA ILE A 8 -1.97 -6.68 6.79
C ILE A 8 -0.88 -6.16 7.74
N ALA A 9 -1.01 -4.92 8.19
CA ALA A 9 -0.11 -4.35 9.17
C ALA A 9 -0.11 -5.19 10.46
N PRO A 10 1.05 -5.58 11.03
CA PRO A 10 1.12 -6.41 12.23
C PRO A 10 0.26 -5.90 13.40
N GLU A 11 0.20 -4.58 13.56
CA GLU A 11 -0.61 -3.84 14.53
C GLU A 11 -2.12 -4.04 14.33
N HIS A 12 -2.58 -4.25 13.10
CA HIS A 12 -4.00 -4.44 12.79
C HIS A 12 -4.40 -5.92 12.74
N ALA A 13 -3.43 -6.85 12.79
CA ALA A 13 -3.69 -8.28 12.72
C ALA A 13 -4.62 -8.77 13.84
N ALA A 14 -4.45 -8.28 15.07
CA ALA A 14 -5.30 -8.64 16.20
C ALA A 14 -6.76 -8.20 15.98
N ALA A 15 -6.96 -6.96 15.51
CA ALA A 15 -8.27 -6.42 15.19
C ALA A 15 -8.93 -7.16 14.03
N PHE A 16 -8.17 -7.46 12.98
CA PHE A 16 -8.65 -8.21 11.82
C PHE A 16 -9.10 -9.62 12.20
N VAL A 17 -8.30 -10.36 12.97
CA VAL A 17 -8.65 -11.69 13.46
C VAL A 17 -9.89 -11.63 14.36
N ALA A 18 -9.98 -10.65 15.27
CA ALA A 18 -11.15 -10.46 16.11
C ALA A 18 -12.41 -10.18 15.27
N GLY A 19 -12.30 -9.36 14.23
CA GLY A 19 -13.36 -9.12 13.25
C GLY A 19 -13.82 -10.39 12.54
N LEU A 20 -12.89 -11.18 11.99
CA LEU A 20 -13.21 -12.45 11.32
C LEU A 20 -13.90 -13.44 12.27
N LEU A 21 -13.43 -13.52 13.52
CA LEU A 21 -14.08 -14.34 14.55
C LEU A 21 -15.50 -13.84 14.83
N ALA A 22 -15.72 -12.52 14.92
CA ALA A 22 -17.05 -11.95 15.13
C ALA A 22 -18.00 -12.28 13.96
N LEU A 23 -17.54 -12.24 12.71
CA LEU A 23 -18.32 -12.63 11.53
C LEU A 23 -18.79 -14.09 11.57
N VAL A 24 -18.01 -14.98 12.20
CA VAL A 24 -18.38 -16.39 12.35
C VAL A 24 -19.25 -16.62 13.58
N ILE A 25 -18.89 -16.02 14.72
CA ILE A 25 -19.54 -16.28 16.01
C ILE A 25 -20.93 -15.63 16.07
N VAL A 26 -21.07 -14.38 15.65
CA VAL A 26 -22.34 -13.64 15.80
C VAL A 26 -23.51 -14.33 15.09
N PRO A 27 -23.38 -14.82 13.84
CA PRO A 27 -24.46 -15.56 13.18
C PRO A 27 -24.85 -16.89 13.82
N LEU A 28 -23.97 -17.46 14.66
CA LEU A 28 -24.18 -18.74 15.35
C LEU A 28 -24.82 -18.57 16.74
N LEU A 29 -24.98 -17.34 17.22
CA LEU A 29 -25.63 -17.07 18.49
C LEU A 29 -27.10 -17.55 18.46
N LYS A 30 -27.49 -18.31 19.49
CA LYS A 30 -28.86 -18.80 19.64
C LYS A 30 -29.81 -17.66 20.04
N GLY A 31 -31.10 -17.82 19.75
CA GLY A 31 -32.15 -16.89 20.19
C GLY A 31 -32.25 -15.57 19.42
N GLY A 32 -31.60 -15.47 18.25
CA GLY A 32 -31.62 -14.28 17.41
C GLY A 32 -32.84 -14.13 16.49
N SER A 33 -32.90 -13.00 15.80
CA SER A 33 -33.90 -12.67 14.78
C SER A 33 -33.90 -13.70 13.65
N ARG A 34 -35.10 -14.06 13.19
CA ARG A 34 -35.28 -14.90 12.00
C ARG A 34 -35.12 -14.14 10.68
N SER A 35 -35.09 -12.81 10.74
CA SER A 35 -34.91 -11.96 9.56
C SER A 35 -33.48 -12.09 9.03
N THR A 36 -33.34 -12.44 7.76
CA THR A 36 -32.03 -12.49 7.08
C THR A 36 -31.31 -11.15 7.15
N VAL A 37 -32.03 -10.03 7.02
CA VAL A 37 -31.45 -8.69 7.10
C VAL A 37 -30.86 -8.42 8.49
N ASP A 38 -31.60 -8.75 9.54
CA ASP A 38 -31.14 -8.50 10.91
C ASP A 38 -29.92 -9.37 11.25
N ARG A 39 -29.85 -10.59 10.71
CA ARG A 39 -28.68 -11.49 10.87
C ARG A 39 -27.44 -10.96 10.16
N TRP A 40 -27.58 -10.47 8.93
CA TRP A 40 -26.47 -9.81 8.22
C TRP A 40 -26.04 -8.53 8.93
N ALA A 41 -26.99 -7.69 9.36
CA ALA A 41 -26.67 -6.48 10.12
C ALA A 41 -25.92 -6.82 11.41
N ALA A 42 -26.34 -7.84 12.16
CA ALA A 42 -25.62 -8.29 13.35
C ALA A 42 -24.18 -8.73 13.03
N ALA A 43 -23.97 -9.49 11.95
CA ALA A 43 -22.63 -9.91 11.55
C ALA A 43 -21.72 -8.72 11.18
N LEU A 44 -22.21 -7.80 10.35
CA LEU A 44 -21.47 -6.63 9.89
C LEU A 44 -21.11 -5.69 11.05
N LEU A 45 -22.10 -5.35 11.88
CA LEU A 45 -21.88 -4.52 13.06
C LEU A 45 -20.97 -5.20 14.07
N GLY A 46 -21.04 -6.54 14.18
CA GLY A 46 -20.20 -7.32 15.07
C GLY A 46 -18.73 -7.30 14.64
N TYR A 47 -18.46 -7.36 13.34
CA TYR A 47 -17.13 -7.13 12.79
C TYR A 47 -16.60 -5.74 13.17
N SER A 48 -17.37 -4.68 12.88
CA SER A 48 -16.97 -3.30 13.20
C SER A 48 -16.76 -3.08 14.69
N ALA A 49 -17.59 -3.68 15.54
CA ALA A 49 -17.41 -3.66 16.99
C ALA A 49 -16.07 -4.28 17.41
N ALA A 50 -15.75 -5.46 16.87
CA ALA A 50 -14.52 -6.16 17.17
C ALA A 50 -13.29 -5.40 16.68
N VAL A 51 -13.31 -4.85 15.47
CA VAL A 51 -12.18 -4.05 14.97
C VAL A 51 -11.97 -2.84 15.88
N HIS A 52 -12.99 -2.03 16.13
CA HIS A 52 -12.86 -0.82 16.95
C HIS A 52 -12.42 -1.08 18.40
N LEU A 53 -12.78 -2.23 18.99
CA LEU A 53 -12.37 -2.60 20.34
C LEU A 53 -10.93 -3.13 20.42
N PHE A 54 -10.45 -3.79 19.35
CA PHE A 54 -9.16 -4.50 19.35
C PHE A 54 -8.07 -3.74 18.59
N LEU A 55 -8.40 -2.78 17.73
CA LEU A 55 -7.43 -1.91 17.06
C LEU A 55 -6.50 -1.20 18.07
N PRO A 56 -7.00 -0.65 19.20
CA PRO A 56 -6.14 0.00 20.20
C PRO A 56 -5.10 -0.89 20.87
N LEU A 57 -5.18 -2.23 20.71
CA LEU A 57 -4.20 -3.16 21.28
C LEU A 57 -2.88 -3.14 20.49
N GLY A 58 -2.96 -2.94 19.18
CA GLY A 58 -1.81 -2.87 18.28
C GLY A 58 -1.51 -1.46 17.77
N HIS A 59 -2.51 -0.59 17.68
CA HIS A 59 -2.40 0.79 17.21
C HIS A 59 -2.58 1.73 18.41
N ARG A 60 -1.48 2.28 18.95
CA ARG A 60 -1.48 3.13 20.15
C ARG A 60 -1.37 4.60 19.78
N ASP A 61 -2.48 5.19 19.33
CA ASP A 61 -2.56 6.62 19.07
C ASP A 61 -2.76 7.43 20.35
N GLY A 62 -2.98 8.74 20.17
CA GLY A 62 -3.37 9.63 21.26
C GLY A 62 -4.59 9.12 22.04
N ALA A 63 -4.63 9.41 23.35
CA ALA A 63 -5.68 8.94 24.25
C ALA A 63 -7.11 9.27 23.79
N LEU A 64 -7.29 10.39 23.07
CA LEU A 64 -8.57 10.80 22.51
C LEU A 64 -9.07 9.84 21.42
N LEU A 65 -8.19 9.43 20.51
CA LEU A 65 -8.54 8.51 19.43
C LEU A 65 -8.80 7.12 19.99
N THR A 66 -7.95 6.64 20.90
CA THR A 66 -8.18 5.37 21.61
C THR A 66 -9.54 5.37 22.31
N ALA A 67 -9.89 6.45 23.01
CA ALA A 67 -11.19 6.59 23.65
C ALA A 67 -12.34 6.61 22.62
N GLY A 68 -12.15 7.30 21.50
CA GLY A 68 -13.09 7.31 20.38
C GLY A 68 -13.36 5.93 19.80
N MET A 69 -12.30 5.15 19.54
CA MET A 69 -12.38 3.78 19.03
C MET A 69 -13.05 2.83 20.03
N LEU A 70 -12.71 2.92 21.31
CA LEU A 70 -13.38 2.12 22.33
C LEU A 70 -14.87 2.48 22.46
N ALA A 71 -15.19 3.78 22.41
CA ALA A 71 -16.57 4.25 22.46
C ALA A 71 -17.37 3.79 21.24
N SER A 72 -16.83 3.94 20.02
CA SER A 72 -17.49 3.47 18.79
C SER A 72 -17.65 1.95 18.81
N GLY A 73 -16.64 1.21 19.26
CA GLY A 73 -16.67 -0.24 19.41
C GLY A 73 -17.76 -0.72 20.36
N ILE A 74 -17.93 -0.08 21.52
CA ILE A 74 -19.03 -0.36 22.46
C ILE A 74 -20.38 -0.07 21.82
N LEU A 75 -20.52 1.05 21.11
CA LEU A 75 -21.77 1.42 20.45
C LEU A 75 -22.12 0.43 19.33
N PHE A 76 -21.15 0.00 18.52
CA PHE A 76 -21.36 -1.05 17.52
C PHE A 76 -21.69 -2.40 18.15
N ALA A 77 -21.09 -2.76 19.29
CA ALA A 77 -21.45 -3.97 20.03
C ALA A 77 -22.91 -3.92 20.52
N ALA A 78 -23.35 -2.77 21.02
CA ALA A 78 -24.74 -2.56 21.41
C ALA A 78 -25.69 -2.66 20.20
N LEU A 79 -25.32 -2.07 19.05
CA LEU A 79 -26.09 -2.19 17.81
C LEU A 79 -26.12 -3.60 17.26
N THR A 80 -25.02 -4.35 17.39
CA THR A 80 -24.92 -5.78 17.05
C THR A 80 -25.92 -6.59 17.85
N TRP A 81 -25.96 -6.40 19.17
CA TRP A 81 -26.92 -7.06 20.04
C TRP A 81 -28.37 -6.70 19.68
N ARG A 82 -28.63 -5.42 19.41
CA ARG A 82 -29.95 -4.94 18.96
C ARG A 82 -30.35 -5.53 17.61
N ALA A 83 -29.42 -5.69 16.67
CA ALA A 83 -29.64 -6.37 15.40
C ALA A 83 -29.92 -7.86 15.61
N HIS A 84 -29.15 -8.53 16.47
CA HIS A 84 -29.40 -9.91 16.87
C HIS A 84 -30.81 -10.10 17.43
N LEU A 85 -31.30 -9.18 18.27
CA LEU A 85 -32.67 -9.19 18.78
C LEU A 85 -33.73 -8.74 17.76
N GLY A 86 -33.32 -8.29 16.57
CA GLY A 86 -34.20 -7.78 15.52
C GLY A 86 -34.86 -6.44 15.83
N ARG A 87 -34.33 -5.66 16.77
CA ARG A 87 -34.99 -4.44 17.31
C ARG A 87 -34.05 -3.27 17.46
N GLY A 88 -34.40 -2.15 16.80
CA GLY A 88 -33.85 -0.83 17.11
C GLY A 88 -32.36 -0.62 16.82
N TRP A 89 -31.79 -1.34 15.85
CA TRP A 89 -30.41 -1.15 15.38
C TRP A 89 -30.30 -0.12 14.25
N ARG A 90 -31.37 0.07 13.46
CA ARG A 90 -31.36 0.85 12.22
C ARG A 90 -30.98 2.32 12.41
N ILE A 91 -31.67 3.05 13.30
CA ILE A 91 -31.42 4.48 13.50
C ILE A 91 -30.00 4.72 14.03
N GLY A 92 -29.57 3.94 15.02
CA GLY A 92 -28.21 4.06 15.57
C GLY A 92 -27.14 3.76 14.53
N THR A 93 -27.34 2.74 13.69
CA THR A 93 -26.42 2.42 12.58
C THR A 93 -26.39 3.54 11.54
N ALA A 94 -27.56 4.11 11.21
CA ALA A 94 -27.68 5.20 10.24
C ALA A 94 -26.97 6.50 10.68
N ILE A 95 -26.66 6.64 11.98
CA ILE A 95 -25.93 7.77 12.54
C ILE A 95 -24.46 7.42 12.73
N LEU A 96 -24.17 6.28 13.38
CA LEU A 96 -22.82 5.93 13.80
C LEU A 96 -21.90 5.61 12.62
N ALA A 97 -22.36 4.79 11.65
CA ALA A 97 -21.52 4.35 10.54
C ALA A 97 -21.01 5.53 9.67
N PRO A 98 -21.83 6.55 9.31
CA PRO A 98 -21.30 7.72 8.63
C PRO A 98 -20.31 8.53 9.47
N VAL A 99 -20.52 8.64 10.79
CA VAL A 99 -19.63 9.39 11.69
C VAL A 99 -18.25 8.73 11.76
N THR A 100 -18.20 7.40 11.86
CA THR A 100 -16.92 6.66 11.93
C THR A 100 -16.19 6.67 10.60
N VAL A 101 -16.90 6.53 9.48
CA VAL A 101 -16.31 6.69 8.14
C VAL A 101 -15.78 8.11 7.93
N LEU A 102 -16.50 9.15 8.35
CA LEU A 102 -16.02 10.53 8.26
C LEU A 102 -14.82 10.78 9.17
N ALA A 103 -14.82 10.25 10.40
CA ALA A 103 -13.69 10.37 11.31
C ALA A 103 -12.44 9.71 10.72
N TYR A 104 -12.59 8.53 10.11
CA TYR A 104 -11.51 7.84 9.39
C TYR A 104 -10.93 8.72 8.27
N LEU A 105 -11.79 9.33 7.45
CA LEU A 105 -11.34 10.22 6.36
C LEU A 105 -10.71 11.54 6.84
N ILE A 106 -11.14 12.09 7.98
CA ILE A 106 -10.65 13.38 8.48
C ILE A 106 -9.33 13.23 9.25
N ASN A 107 -9.15 12.12 9.96
CA ASN A 107 -7.95 11.90 10.77
C ASN A 107 -6.69 11.70 9.93
N GLY A 108 -6.82 11.47 8.62
CA GLY A 108 -5.69 11.28 7.73
C GLY A 108 -4.85 10.04 8.08
N GLU A 109 -5.46 9.07 8.76
CA GLU A 109 -4.85 7.75 8.92
C GLU A 109 -4.70 7.11 7.54
N ASP A 110 -3.51 6.55 7.26
CA ASP A 110 -3.23 5.91 5.98
C ASP A 110 -4.27 4.83 5.68
N ALA A 111 -4.82 4.83 4.47
CA ALA A 111 -5.87 3.92 4.06
C ALA A 111 -5.36 2.47 3.93
N ASP A 112 -5.32 1.75 5.05
CA ASP A 112 -4.87 0.37 5.11
C ASP A 112 -6.00 -0.65 4.83
N GLN A 113 -5.64 -1.92 4.61
CA GLN A 113 -6.61 -2.94 4.22
C GLN A 113 -7.70 -3.17 5.28
N VAL A 114 -7.36 -3.05 6.58
CA VAL A 114 -8.30 -3.31 7.68
C VAL A 114 -9.26 -2.14 7.85
N GLY A 115 -8.76 -0.90 7.79
CA GLY A 115 -9.57 0.32 7.83
C GLY A 115 -10.55 0.40 6.66
N ILE A 116 -10.07 0.14 5.43
CA ILE A 116 -10.93 0.11 4.23
C ILE A 116 -12.03 -0.95 4.36
N LEU A 117 -11.68 -2.18 4.75
CA LEU A 117 -12.66 -3.25 4.92
C LEU A 117 -13.71 -2.85 5.97
N THR A 118 -13.28 -2.28 7.09
CA THR A 118 -14.17 -1.82 8.16
C THR A 118 -15.13 -0.75 7.65
N ALA A 119 -14.63 0.26 6.93
CA ALA A 119 -15.46 1.31 6.33
C ALA A 119 -16.50 0.74 5.34
N LEU A 120 -16.12 -0.22 4.48
CA LEU A 120 -17.04 -0.87 3.54
C LEU A 120 -18.15 -1.64 4.26
N LEU A 121 -17.83 -2.37 5.34
CA LEU A 121 -18.81 -3.12 6.11
C LEU A 121 -19.77 -2.19 6.85
N GLU A 122 -19.29 -1.04 7.34
CA GLU A 122 -20.09 0.01 7.97
C GLU A 122 -21.04 0.69 6.98
N LEU A 123 -20.55 1.04 5.79
CA LEU A 123 -21.39 1.58 4.71
C LEU A 123 -22.44 0.56 4.25
N THR A 124 -22.10 -0.73 4.24
CA THR A 124 -23.06 -1.80 3.94
C THR A 124 -24.13 -1.90 5.03
N ALA A 125 -23.74 -1.86 6.30
CA ALA A 125 -24.67 -1.87 7.44
C ALA A 125 -25.58 -0.62 7.44
N PHE A 126 -25.01 0.55 7.13
CA PHE A 126 -25.75 1.79 6.89
C PHE A 126 -26.80 1.61 5.80
N GLY A 127 -26.43 1.05 4.65
CA GLY A 127 -27.36 0.84 3.55
C GLY A 127 -28.50 -0.11 3.90
N LEU A 128 -28.21 -1.20 4.61
CA LEU A 128 -29.24 -2.08 5.15
C LEU A 128 -30.15 -1.36 6.15
N ALA A 129 -29.60 -0.51 7.01
CA ALA A 129 -30.36 0.26 7.99
C ALA A 129 -31.34 1.21 7.31
N VAL A 130 -30.89 1.99 6.32
CA VAL A 130 -31.73 3.00 5.66
C VAL A 130 -32.72 2.35 4.69
N ALA A 131 -32.30 1.39 3.86
CA ALA A 131 -33.15 0.74 2.85
C ALA A 131 -34.33 -0.04 3.45
N THR A 132 -34.22 -0.41 4.73
CA THR A 132 -35.28 -1.13 5.46
C THR A 132 -36.13 -0.25 6.38
N THR A 133 -35.94 1.07 6.34
CA THR A 133 -36.89 2.05 6.91
C THR A 133 -38.01 2.37 5.90
N ARG A 134 -39.07 3.10 6.32
CA ARG A 134 -40.36 3.31 5.60
C ARG A 134 -40.22 3.57 4.08
N ARG A 135 -41.27 3.29 3.29
CA ARG A 135 -41.30 3.31 1.79
C ARG A 135 -40.48 4.40 1.10
N VAL A 136 -40.51 5.65 1.57
CA VAL A 136 -39.75 6.77 0.97
C VAL A 136 -38.24 6.65 1.24
N GLY A 137 -37.85 6.16 2.42
CA GLY A 137 -36.45 5.91 2.80
C GLY A 137 -35.79 4.78 2.01
N ARG A 138 -36.55 3.90 1.34
CA ARG A 138 -35.96 2.81 0.54
C ARG A 138 -35.27 3.33 -0.73
N VAL A 139 -35.87 4.29 -1.42
CA VAL A 139 -35.30 4.86 -2.67
C VAL A 139 -34.17 5.83 -2.34
N PHE A 140 -34.40 6.78 -1.42
CA PHE A 140 -33.37 7.72 -0.98
C PHE A 140 -32.23 7.03 -0.23
N GLY A 141 -32.53 5.95 0.51
CA GLY A 141 -31.51 5.13 1.17
C GLY A 141 -30.65 4.34 0.21
N ALA A 142 -31.22 3.75 -0.84
CA ALA A 142 -30.45 3.08 -1.88
C ALA A 142 -29.55 4.07 -2.63
N ILE A 143 -30.08 5.23 -3.03
CA ILE A 143 -29.31 6.29 -3.70
C ILE A 143 -28.22 6.84 -2.76
N GLY A 144 -28.54 7.11 -1.49
CA GLY A 144 -27.58 7.60 -0.51
C GLY A 144 -26.48 6.59 -0.19
N THR A 145 -26.80 5.30 -0.15
CA THR A 145 -25.80 4.23 0.04
C THR A 145 -24.88 4.14 -1.17
N ILE A 146 -25.46 4.14 -2.38
CA ILE A 146 -24.69 4.14 -3.62
C ILE A 146 -23.75 5.36 -3.63
N PHE A 147 -24.28 6.55 -3.36
CA PHE A 147 -23.50 7.79 -3.32
C PHE A 147 -22.40 7.74 -2.25
N ALA A 148 -22.68 7.23 -1.05
CA ALA A 148 -21.69 7.12 0.01
C ALA A 148 -20.58 6.11 -0.32
N VAL A 149 -20.93 4.96 -0.94
CA VAL A 149 -19.94 3.99 -1.43
C VAL A 149 -19.10 4.58 -2.56
N PHE A 150 -19.71 5.29 -3.51
CA PHE A 150 -18.99 5.96 -4.59
C PHE A 150 -18.12 7.10 -4.07
N LEU A 151 -18.58 7.89 -3.11
CA LEU A 151 -17.83 9.01 -2.54
C LEU A 151 -16.65 8.50 -1.70
N ALA A 152 -16.88 7.54 -0.81
CA ALA A 152 -15.80 6.90 -0.05
C ALA A 152 -14.79 6.22 -0.98
N GLY A 153 -15.29 5.48 -1.98
CA GLY A 153 -14.46 4.90 -3.04
C GLY A 153 -13.65 5.95 -3.79
N ALA A 154 -14.27 7.07 -4.19
CA ALA A 154 -13.61 8.14 -4.92
C ALA A 154 -12.58 8.90 -4.08
N VAL A 155 -12.84 9.15 -2.79
CA VAL A 155 -11.87 9.75 -1.87
C VAL A 155 -10.67 8.84 -1.70
N ILE A 156 -10.88 7.55 -1.40
CA ILE A 156 -9.81 6.54 -1.30
C ILE A 156 -9.03 6.44 -2.62
N TRP A 157 -9.72 6.51 -3.76
CA TRP A 157 -9.10 6.47 -5.09
C TRP A 157 -8.26 7.73 -5.35
N VAL A 158 -8.79 8.91 -5.06
CA VAL A 158 -8.08 10.19 -5.20
C VAL A 158 -6.88 10.24 -4.26
N GLU A 159 -7.00 9.82 -3.00
CA GLU A 159 -5.88 9.74 -2.06
C GLU A 159 -4.83 8.73 -2.52
N SER A 160 -5.24 7.58 -3.06
CA SER A 160 -4.30 6.62 -3.67
C SER A 160 -3.56 7.23 -4.86
N PHE A 161 -4.26 8.00 -5.73
CA PHE A 161 -3.64 8.69 -6.86
C PHE A 161 -2.74 9.86 -6.44
N VAL A 162 -3.15 10.64 -5.43
CA VAL A 162 -2.34 11.71 -4.84
C VAL A 162 -1.13 11.12 -4.15
N ALA A 163 -1.24 9.99 -3.45
CA ALA A 163 -0.10 9.26 -2.89
C ALA A 163 0.83 8.68 -3.98
N HIS A 164 0.29 8.27 -5.13
CA HIS A 164 1.09 7.94 -6.32
C HIS A 164 1.73 9.17 -6.99
N GLN A 165 1.27 10.39 -6.69
CA GLN A 165 1.81 11.64 -7.26
C GLN A 165 2.73 12.41 -6.31
N ALA A 166 2.48 12.38 -5.00
CA ALA A 166 3.21 13.09 -3.97
C ALA A 166 4.38 12.22 -3.47
N GLY A 167 5.53 12.37 -4.12
CA GLY A 167 6.81 12.01 -3.52
C GLY A 167 7.07 12.91 -2.31
N SER A 168 6.61 12.46 -1.14
CA SER A 168 6.94 12.93 0.22
C SER A 168 7.31 14.43 0.37
N THR A 169 6.29 15.26 0.65
CA THR A 169 6.48 16.50 1.39
C THR A 169 6.60 16.17 2.87
N ASP A 170 7.81 15.92 3.35
CA ASP A 170 8.25 16.41 4.66
C ASP A 170 9.76 16.27 4.79
N ALA A 171 10.36 17.36 5.27
CA ALA A 171 11.78 17.61 5.30
C ALA A 171 12.27 17.56 6.74
N GLN A 172 12.85 16.42 7.14
CA GLN A 172 13.98 16.35 8.08
C GLN A 172 14.39 14.89 8.28
N SER A 173 15.66 14.63 7.95
CA SER A 173 16.48 13.45 8.27
C SER A 173 16.51 12.29 7.23
N PRO A 174 17.70 11.69 6.99
CA PRO A 174 17.92 10.63 5.99
C PRO A 174 17.07 9.40 6.31
N SER A 175 16.63 8.65 5.28
CA SER A 175 15.64 7.56 5.38
C SER A 175 16.10 6.29 6.11
N VAL A 176 16.43 6.45 7.39
CA VAL A 176 15.98 5.52 8.40
C VAL A 176 14.52 5.90 8.68
N GLY A 177 13.61 4.93 8.88
CA GLY A 177 12.39 5.27 9.60
C GLY A 177 12.81 5.92 10.92
N HIS A 178 12.55 7.21 11.10
CA HIS A 178 12.85 7.89 12.35
C HIS A 178 11.86 7.38 13.39
N SER A 179 12.26 6.34 14.13
CA SER A 179 11.61 5.94 15.36
C SER A 179 11.92 7.02 16.41
N HIS A 180 10.99 7.93 16.65
CA HIS A 180 10.96 8.62 17.93
C HIS A 180 10.52 7.61 19.00
N GLU A 181 11.17 7.66 20.16
CA GLU A 181 10.85 6.82 21.32
C GLU A 181 9.35 6.92 21.63
N GLY A 182 8.58 5.88 21.26
CA GLY A 182 7.12 5.86 21.41
C GLY A 182 6.28 5.98 20.13
N GLN A 183 6.86 6.07 18.93
CA GLN A 183 6.15 5.97 17.65
C GLN A 183 6.75 4.86 16.78
N HIS A 184 5.89 3.91 16.39
CA HIS A 184 6.26 2.72 15.63
C HIS A 184 6.50 3.05 14.15
N GLU A 185 7.39 2.29 13.49
CA GLU A 185 7.56 2.32 12.03
C GLU A 185 6.19 2.11 11.37
N HIS A 186 5.63 3.17 10.78
CA HIS A 186 4.65 3.00 9.72
C HIS A 186 5.34 2.18 8.65
N LEU A 187 4.83 0.97 8.36
CA LEU A 187 5.21 0.24 7.16
C LEU A 187 5.18 1.24 6.03
N ALA A 188 6.38 1.62 5.55
CA ALA A 188 6.54 2.59 4.49
C ALA A 188 5.52 2.25 3.40
N ARG A 189 4.53 3.15 3.28
CA ARG A 189 3.44 3.20 2.32
C ARG A 189 3.18 1.88 1.61
N ALA A 190 2.12 1.17 1.99
CA ALA A 190 1.53 0.17 1.12
C ALA A 190 0.99 0.87 -0.13
N GLN A 191 1.86 1.28 -1.06
CA GLN A 191 1.46 1.56 -2.43
C GLN A 191 0.73 0.30 -2.89
N ALA A 192 -0.49 0.45 -3.38
CA ALA A 192 -1.27 -0.70 -3.78
C ALA A 192 -0.48 -1.52 -4.81
N GLY A 193 -0.09 -2.73 -4.39
CA GLY A 193 0.70 -3.64 -5.21
C GLY A 193 2.17 -3.71 -4.87
N VAL A 194 2.73 -2.82 -4.06
CA VAL A 194 4.10 -2.95 -3.57
C VAL A 194 4.10 -3.81 -2.31
N ILE A 195 4.92 -4.85 -2.32
CA ILE A 195 5.15 -5.74 -1.19
C ILE A 195 6.55 -5.45 -0.68
N MET A 196 6.63 -4.74 0.45
CA MET A 196 7.89 -4.55 1.15
C MET A 196 8.33 -5.85 1.81
N ARG A 197 9.61 -6.18 1.72
CA ARG A 197 10.18 -7.25 2.55
C ARG A 197 10.07 -6.86 4.04
N PRO A 198 9.51 -7.74 4.90
CA PRO A 198 9.58 -7.55 6.34
C PRO A 198 11.03 -7.52 6.80
N LEU A 199 11.36 -6.57 7.68
CA LEU A 199 12.66 -6.57 8.36
C LEU A 199 12.73 -7.79 9.29
N THR A 200 13.81 -8.55 9.20
CA THR A 200 14.08 -9.69 10.10
C THR A 200 15.33 -9.37 10.92
N GLY A 201 15.19 -9.24 12.24
CA GLY A 201 16.30 -8.91 13.16
C GLY A 201 16.19 -7.51 13.74
N ASP A 202 17.31 -6.96 14.22
CA ASP A 202 17.36 -5.57 14.70
C ASP A 202 17.04 -4.58 13.57
N HIS A 203 16.18 -3.61 13.87
CA HIS A 203 15.76 -2.56 12.93
C HIS A 203 16.85 -1.50 12.70
N HIS A 204 17.96 -1.59 13.42
CA HIS A 204 19.12 -0.71 13.30
C HIS A 204 20.24 -1.39 12.51
N ALA A 205 20.78 -0.69 11.51
CA ALA A 205 21.93 -1.18 10.77
C ALA A 205 23.18 -1.21 11.64
N THR A 206 23.98 -2.27 11.53
CA THR A 206 25.32 -2.30 12.11
C THR A 206 26.26 -1.35 11.36
N ALA A 207 27.43 -1.08 11.94
CA ALA A 207 28.46 -0.29 11.28
C ALA A 207 28.94 -0.95 9.98
N GLU A 208 29.06 -2.28 9.96
CA GLU A 208 29.44 -3.06 8.78
C GLU A 208 28.36 -3.00 7.70
N GLN A 209 27.09 -3.10 8.08
CA GLN A 209 25.97 -2.95 7.16
C GLN A 209 25.91 -1.54 6.57
N THR A 210 26.13 -0.52 7.40
CA THR A 210 26.21 0.88 6.94
C THR A 210 27.35 1.07 5.95
N ALA A 211 28.54 0.54 6.26
CA ALA A 211 29.71 0.59 5.38
C ALA A 211 29.46 -0.17 4.06
N ALA A 212 28.82 -1.33 4.11
CA ALA A 212 28.47 -2.12 2.94
C ALA A 212 27.44 -1.41 2.05
N ALA A 213 26.42 -0.75 2.64
CA ALA A 213 25.45 0.04 1.90
C ALA A 213 26.12 1.23 1.18
N ILE A 214 27.03 1.94 1.86
CA ILE A 214 27.78 3.05 1.26
C ILE A 214 28.69 2.54 0.13
N ALA A 215 29.40 1.43 0.37
CA ALA A 215 30.28 0.83 -0.62
C ALA A 215 29.51 0.40 -1.87
N LEU A 216 28.35 -0.24 -1.70
CA LEU A 216 27.49 -0.65 -2.81
C LEU A 216 26.98 0.56 -3.62
N ALA A 217 26.51 1.62 -2.97
CA ALA A 217 26.03 2.82 -3.65
C ALA A 217 27.14 3.50 -4.46
N ASN A 218 28.34 3.62 -3.87
CA ASN A 218 29.50 4.19 -4.54
C ASN A 218 29.99 3.34 -5.72
N ALA A 219 30.07 2.02 -5.53
CA ALA A 219 30.45 1.08 -6.59
C ALA A 219 29.45 1.13 -7.76
N THR A 220 28.15 1.14 -7.43
CA THR A 220 27.07 1.29 -8.42
C THR A 220 27.25 2.56 -9.23
N LYS A 221 27.37 3.72 -8.56
CA LYS A 221 27.57 5.02 -9.20
C LYS A 221 28.80 5.06 -10.12
N ALA A 222 29.92 4.49 -9.67
CA ALA A 222 31.13 4.44 -10.46
C ALA A 222 30.98 3.55 -11.71
N ALA A 223 30.42 2.34 -11.54
CA ALA A 223 30.25 1.38 -12.62
C ALA A 223 29.32 1.92 -13.72
N VAL A 224 28.15 2.46 -13.34
CA VAL A 224 27.15 2.87 -14.33
C VAL A 224 27.41 4.22 -14.99
N ALA A 225 28.48 4.94 -14.60
CA ALA A 225 28.86 6.19 -15.25
C ALA A 225 29.05 6.05 -16.78
N ARG A 226 29.46 4.86 -17.24
CA ARG A 226 29.55 4.52 -18.67
C ARG A 226 28.22 4.54 -19.43
N TYR A 227 27.10 4.44 -18.70
CA TYR A 227 25.75 4.52 -19.25
C TYR A 227 25.14 5.93 -19.13
N SER A 228 25.94 6.96 -18.82
CA SER A 228 25.47 8.35 -18.84
C SER A 228 24.77 8.73 -20.15
N LYS A 229 25.23 8.17 -21.28
CA LYS A 229 24.55 8.27 -22.59
C LYS A 229 23.62 7.08 -22.82
N LEU A 230 22.40 7.37 -23.26
CA LEU A 230 21.41 6.34 -23.58
C LEU A 230 21.87 5.37 -24.67
N SER A 231 22.59 5.86 -25.69
CA SER A 231 23.16 5.04 -26.75
C SER A 231 24.17 4.00 -26.22
N ALA A 232 24.91 4.31 -25.15
CA ALA A 232 25.83 3.35 -24.54
C ALA A 232 25.08 2.22 -23.81
N ALA A 233 23.96 2.53 -23.14
CA ALA A 233 23.10 1.52 -22.54
C ALA A 233 22.45 0.62 -23.60
N LEU A 234 21.93 1.20 -24.68
CA LEU A 234 21.35 0.43 -25.79
C LEU A 234 22.40 -0.50 -26.44
N ALA A 235 23.62 0.00 -26.66
CA ALA A 235 24.72 -0.82 -27.19
C ALA A 235 25.14 -1.95 -26.24
N ALA A 236 24.99 -1.76 -24.93
CA ALA A 236 25.25 -2.78 -23.91
C ALA A 236 24.09 -3.77 -23.72
N GLY A 237 23.02 -3.67 -24.53
CA GLY A 237 21.92 -4.63 -24.54
C GLY A 237 20.72 -4.28 -23.65
N TYR A 238 20.69 -3.09 -23.05
CA TYR A 238 19.50 -2.60 -22.35
C TYR A 238 18.37 -2.30 -23.33
N LYS A 239 17.14 -2.63 -22.95
CA LYS A 239 15.93 -2.51 -23.77
C LYS A 239 14.91 -1.61 -23.09
N TYR A 240 14.17 -0.87 -23.91
CA TYR A 240 13.02 -0.10 -23.42
C TYR A 240 11.95 -1.03 -22.82
N PRO A 241 11.19 -0.54 -21.83
CA PRO A 241 10.03 -1.26 -21.35
C PRO A 241 8.98 -1.37 -22.45
N LEU A 242 8.09 -2.35 -22.31
CA LEU A 242 6.90 -2.44 -23.14
C LEU A 242 5.98 -1.25 -22.83
N GLY A 243 5.75 -0.38 -23.81
CA GLY A 243 4.91 0.82 -23.65
C GLY A 243 5.67 2.12 -23.91
N SER A 244 5.54 3.09 -23.00
CA SER A 244 6.14 4.41 -23.17
C SER A 244 7.66 4.35 -23.14
N ARG A 245 8.30 4.98 -24.12
CA ARG A 245 9.76 5.14 -24.19
C ARG A 245 10.26 6.48 -23.64
N THR A 246 9.32 7.34 -23.23
CA THR A 246 9.56 8.65 -22.63
C THR A 246 8.85 8.73 -21.28
N GLY A 247 9.34 9.61 -20.41
CA GLY A 247 8.87 9.79 -19.05
C GLY A 247 10.02 10.12 -18.11
N MET A 248 9.70 10.47 -16.87
CA MET A 248 10.70 10.85 -15.87
C MET A 248 11.30 9.67 -15.12
N ASP A 249 10.85 8.44 -15.40
CA ASP A 249 11.22 7.22 -14.68
C ASP A 249 11.16 5.97 -15.60
N VAL A 250 11.91 6.02 -16.70
CA VAL A 250 11.97 4.97 -17.70
C VAL A 250 12.95 3.88 -17.24
N HIS A 251 12.40 2.73 -16.86
CA HIS A 251 13.15 1.54 -16.47
C HIS A 251 13.53 0.72 -17.69
N MET A 252 14.82 0.76 -18.05
CA MET A 252 15.37 -0.02 -19.16
C MET A 252 16.01 -1.29 -18.65
N GLU A 253 15.59 -2.44 -19.15
CA GLU A 253 16.02 -3.75 -18.65
C GLU A 253 17.10 -4.40 -19.52
N ASN A 254 18.01 -5.15 -18.88
CA ASN A 254 18.94 -6.04 -19.58
C ASN A 254 18.52 -7.51 -19.38
N PRO A 255 17.96 -8.18 -20.40
CA PRO A 255 17.47 -9.55 -20.27
C PRO A 255 18.54 -10.58 -19.93
N GLU A 256 19.81 -10.33 -20.30
CA GLU A 256 20.92 -11.23 -20.00
C GLU A 256 21.30 -11.14 -18.53
N TYR A 257 21.44 -9.92 -17.99
CA TYR A 257 21.78 -9.73 -16.58
C TYR A 257 20.70 -10.24 -15.64
N LYS A 258 19.41 -10.12 -16.01
CA LYS A 258 18.29 -10.70 -15.25
C LYS A 258 18.35 -12.23 -15.09
N LYS A 259 19.24 -12.93 -15.80
CA LYS A 259 19.33 -14.40 -15.84
C LYS A 259 20.77 -14.91 -15.64
N ASP A 260 21.69 -14.05 -15.23
CA ASP A 260 23.11 -14.42 -15.17
C ASP A 260 23.55 -14.96 -13.79
N GLY A 261 22.60 -15.09 -12.87
CA GLY A 261 22.79 -15.59 -11.51
C GLY A 261 23.50 -14.63 -10.56
N ARG A 262 23.71 -13.36 -10.93
CA ARG A 262 24.42 -12.36 -10.10
C ARG A 262 23.46 -11.35 -9.50
N ALA A 263 23.06 -11.57 -8.25
CA ALA A 263 22.32 -10.53 -7.52
C ALA A 263 23.27 -9.42 -7.04
N VAL A 264 22.87 -8.16 -7.22
CA VAL A 264 23.57 -6.98 -6.69
C VAL A 264 25.01 -6.84 -7.24
N ASP A 265 25.15 -6.94 -8.56
CA ASP A 265 26.42 -6.68 -9.27
C ASP A 265 26.43 -5.26 -9.86
N PRO A 266 27.20 -4.30 -9.28
CA PRO A 266 27.35 -2.95 -9.82
C PRO A 266 27.75 -2.88 -11.30
N GLU A 267 28.49 -3.87 -11.79
CA GLU A 267 28.93 -3.92 -13.17
C GLU A 267 27.85 -4.47 -14.11
N ARG A 268 26.79 -5.08 -13.59
CA ARG A 268 25.74 -5.73 -14.38
C ARG A 268 24.35 -5.51 -13.79
N PRO A 269 23.92 -4.26 -13.55
CA PRO A 269 22.60 -4.03 -12.99
C PRO A 269 21.52 -4.48 -13.98
N GLU A 270 20.48 -5.14 -13.47
CA GLU A 270 19.39 -5.68 -14.28
C GLU A 270 18.58 -4.59 -14.98
N MET A 271 18.48 -3.41 -14.36
CA MET A 271 17.83 -2.25 -14.97
C MET A 271 18.58 -0.95 -14.74
N LEU A 272 18.49 -0.05 -15.72
CA LEU A 272 18.88 1.35 -15.61
C LEU A 272 17.63 2.22 -15.60
N VAL A 273 17.66 3.29 -14.80
CA VAL A 273 16.53 4.23 -14.68
C VAL A 273 16.91 5.57 -15.30
N TYR A 274 16.14 6.01 -16.29
CA TYR A 274 16.35 7.29 -16.97
C TYR A 274 15.14 8.21 -16.87
N ALA A 275 15.39 9.52 -16.76
CA ALA A 275 14.45 10.52 -17.25
C ALA A 275 14.71 10.72 -18.75
N ILE A 276 13.67 10.55 -19.58
CA ILE A 276 13.72 10.70 -21.04
C ILE A 276 12.56 11.59 -21.49
N ASP A 277 12.87 12.84 -21.84
CA ASP A 277 11.91 13.78 -22.39
C ASP A 277 12.59 14.77 -23.34
N GLY A 278 11.83 15.39 -24.25
CA GLY A 278 12.32 16.47 -25.11
C GLY A 278 13.56 16.13 -25.95
N GLY A 279 13.77 14.85 -26.30
CA GLY A 279 14.96 14.38 -27.04
C GLY A 279 16.25 14.34 -26.21
N LYS A 280 16.14 14.31 -24.88
CA LYS A 280 17.25 14.17 -23.94
C LYS A 280 17.05 12.94 -23.05
N ALA A 281 18.13 12.44 -22.47
CA ALA A 281 18.12 11.45 -21.40
C ALA A 281 19.04 11.86 -20.25
N THR A 282 18.63 11.51 -19.03
CA THR A 282 19.44 11.63 -17.81
C THR A 282 19.39 10.32 -17.05
N LEU A 283 20.54 9.72 -16.78
CA LEU A 283 20.64 8.54 -15.93
C LEU A 283 20.42 8.93 -14.47
N LEU A 284 19.45 8.31 -13.81
CA LEU A 284 19.05 8.61 -12.43
C LEU A 284 19.56 7.56 -11.43
N GLY A 285 19.58 6.30 -11.85
CA GLY A 285 19.92 5.19 -10.98
C GLY A 285 19.85 3.84 -11.66
N VAL A 286 19.83 2.80 -10.83
CA VAL A 286 19.67 1.41 -11.25
C VAL A 286 18.59 0.74 -10.43
N VAL A 287 18.10 -0.40 -10.93
CA VAL A 287 17.33 -1.34 -10.13
C VAL A 287 17.99 -2.71 -10.21
N TYR A 288 18.35 -3.25 -9.04
CA TYR A 288 18.73 -4.64 -8.92
C TYR A 288 17.47 -5.48 -8.83
N VAL A 289 17.42 -6.59 -9.56
CA VAL A 289 16.24 -7.45 -9.63
C VAL A 289 16.65 -8.90 -9.42
N MET A 290 15.96 -9.60 -8.52
CA MET A 290 16.18 -11.02 -8.32
C MET A 290 15.78 -11.81 -9.57
N GLU A 291 16.52 -12.89 -9.86
CA GLU A 291 16.26 -13.72 -11.04
C GLU A 291 14.88 -14.39 -10.98
N LYS A 292 14.42 -14.78 -9.77
CA LYS A 292 13.16 -15.49 -9.57
C LYS A 292 12.26 -14.80 -8.55
N ALA A 293 10.97 -14.78 -8.86
CA ALA A 293 9.95 -14.36 -7.92
C ALA A 293 9.91 -15.27 -6.69
N GLY A 294 9.81 -14.66 -5.51
CA GLY A 294 9.80 -15.36 -4.22
C GLY A 294 11.17 -15.73 -3.66
N GLU A 295 12.26 -15.59 -4.45
CA GLU A 295 13.61 -15.71 -3.91
C GLU A 295 14.01 -14.43 -3.17
N PRO A 296 14.70 -14.54 -2.02
CA PRO A 296 15.03 -13.38 -1.23
C PRO A 296 16.17 -12.55 -1.82
N GLY A 297 15.93 -11.24 -1.93
CA GLY A 297 16.94 -10.23 -2.19
C GLY A 297 18.09 -10.24 -1.19
N VAL A 298 19.31 -10.05 -1.68
CA VAL A 298 20.52 -9.98 -0.84
C VAL A 298 20.61 -8.57 -0.25
N ALA A 299 20.62 -8.45 1.08
CA ALA A 299 20.63 -7.17 1.78
C ALA A 299 21.99 -6.92 2.48
N PRO A 300 23.07 -6.57 1.74
CA PRO A 300 24.39 -6.36 2.33
C PRO A 300 24.40 -5.20 3.34
N GLY A 301 23.50 -4.23 3.17
CA GLY A 301 23.28 -3.12 4.10
C GLY A 301 22.23 -3.38 5.17
N GLY A 302 21.79 -4.64 5.34
CA GLY A 302 20.74 -4.99 6.28
C GLY A 302 19.47 -4.15 6.06
N PRO A 303 18.96 -3.44 7.08
CA PRO A 303 17.76 -2.63 6.96
C PRO A 303 17.89 -1.42 6.02
N ILE A 304 19.10 -1.05 5.56
CA ILE A 304 19.32 0.05 4.60
C ILE A 304 19.03 -0.38 3.16
N THR A 305 19.47 -1.57 2.76
CA THR A 305 19.32 -2.11 1.40
C THR A 305 18.02 -2.89 1.29
N ARG A 306 16.89 -2.18 1.32
CA ARG A 306 15.56 -2.79 1.35
C ARG A 306 15.11 -3.25 -0.03
N TRP A 307 14.49 -4.42 -0.04
CA TRP A 307 13.90 -5.02 -1.23
C TRP A 307 12.38 -4.92 -1.18
N HIS A 308 11.78 -4.79 -2.35
CA HIS A 308 10.34 -4.80 -2.50
C HIS A 308 9.95 -5.55 -3.77
N ALA A 309 8.74 -6.11 -3.82
CA ALA A 309 8.19 -6.74 -5.01
C ALA A 309 6.93 -6.00 -5.44
N HIS A 310 6.50 -6.19 -6.69
CA HIS A 310 5.24 -5.62 -7.17
C HIS A 310 4.26 -6.74 -7.52
N ASN A 311 2.98 -6.50 -7.28
CA ASN A 311 1.89 -7.30 -7.77
C ASN A 311 1.37 -6.70 -9.07
N LEU A 312 1.30 -7.53 -10.10
CA LEU A 312 0.70 -7.21 -11.38
C LEU A 312 -0.58 -8.03 -11.57
N CYS A 313 -1.48 -7.48 -12.37
CA CYS A 313 -2.71 -8.15 -12.78
C CYS A 313 -2.58 -8.58 -14.23
N VAL A 314 -2.61 -9.90 -14.48
CA VAL A 314 -2.61 -10.45 -15.83
C VAL A 314 -4.03 -10.86 -16.20
N SER A 315 -4.50 -10.42 -17.37
CA SER A 315 -5.82 -10.76 -17.90
C SER A 315 -5.71 -11.38 -19.29
N LEU A 316 -6.70 -12.18 -19.67
CA LEU A 316 -6.89 -12.65 -21.04
C LEU A 316 -7.54 -11.57 -21.93
N LEU A 317 -8.08 -10.50 -21.33
CA LEU A 317 -8.69 -9.39 -22.04
C LEU A 317 -7.69 -8.23 -22.20
N PRO A 318 -7.67 -7.52 -23.34
CA PRO A 318 -6.81 -6.34 -23.52
C PRO A 318 -7.00 -5.31 -22.38
N PRO A 319 -5.93 -4.70 -21.83
CA PRO A 319 -4.54 -4.70 -22.31
C PRO A 319 -3.69 -5.92 -21.90
N GLY A 320 -4.25 -6.91 -21.20
CA GLY A 320 -3.58 -8.16 -20.83
C GLY A 320 -2.66 -8.08 -19.61
N ILE A 321 -2.16 -6.89 -19.26
CA ILE A 321 -1.40 -6.62 -18.03
C ILE A 321 -1.86 -5.27 -17.47
N GLY A 322 -2.09 -5.20 -16.16
CA GLY A 322 -2.47 -4.01 -15.42
C GLY A 322 -1.86 -3.99 -14.02
N ILE A 323 -2.00 -2.86 -13.34
CA ILE A 323 -1.63 -2.72 -11.92
C ILE A 323 -2.75 -3.27 -11.03
N VAL A 324 -2.43 -3.64 -9.79
CA VAL A 324 -3.47 -3.96 -8.82
C VAL A 324 -4.35 -2.74 -8.56
N THR A 325 -5.59 -3.03 -8.20
CA THR A 325 -6.50 -2.03 -7.68
C THR A 325 -5.91 -1.42 -6.41
N PRO A 326 -6.36 -0.21 -6.01
CA PRO A 326 -6.01 0.40 -4.72
C PRO A 326 -6.23 -0.51 -3.50
N TYR A 327 -7.07 -1.53 -3.64
CA TYR A 327 -7.35 -2.55 -2.62
C TYR A 327 -6.38 -3.74 -2.65
N GLY A 328 -5.29 -3.67 -3.41
CA GLY A 328 -4.31 -4.75 -3.58
C GLY A 328 -4.79 -5.95 -4.41
N GLY A 329 -6.07 -5.97 -4.81
CA GLY A 329 -6.67 -7.02 -5.62
C GLY A 329 -6.61 -6.74 -7.13
N CYS A 330 -6.85 -7.75 -7.96
CA CYS A 330 -6.93 -7.57 -9.40
C CYS A 330 -8.39 -7.40 -9.88
N PRO A 331 -8.61 -6.67 -11.00
CA PRO A 331 -9.93 -6.59 -11.62
C PRO A 331 -10.51 -7.98 -11.92
N SER A 332 -11.84 -8.09 -12.01
CA SER A 332 -12.49 -9.35 -12.37
C SER A 332 -11.89 -9.95 -13.65
N PHE A 333 -11.75 -11.28 -13.67
CA PHE A 333 -11.11 -12.02 -14.77
C PHE A 333 -9.62 -11.69 -14.99
N SER A 334 -8.93 -11.27 -13.93
CA SER A 334 -7.47 -11.12 -13.89
C SER A 334 -6.89 -11.93 -12.75
N VAL A 335 -5.66 -12.41 -12.92
CA VAL A 335 -4.89 -13.11 -11.88
C VAL A 335 -3.76 -12.22 -11.38
N THR A 336 -3.57 -12.20 -10.05
CA THR A 336 -2.44 -11.51 -9.43
C THR A 336 -1.18 -12.35 -9.59
N ILE A 337 -0.11 -11.74 -10.07
CA ILE A 337 1.23 -12.31 -10.06
C ILE A 337 2.15 -11.38 -9.29
N THR A 338 3.00 -11.93 -8.44
CA THR A 338 4.06 -11.18 -7.78
C THR A 338 5.33 -11.32 -8.61
N ILE A 339 5.93 -10.19 -9.00
CA ILE A 339 7.21 -10.21 -9.72
C ILE A 339 8.38 -10.33 -8.75
N ALA A 340 9.58 -10.53 -9.29
CA ALA A 340 10.78 -10.66 -8.49
C ALA A 340 11.05 -9.43 -7.62
N GLU A 341 11.64 -9.68 -6.45
CA GLU A 341 12.07 -8.60 -5.56
C GLU A 341 13.09 -7.72 -6.27
N MET A 342 12.99 -6.43 -6.02
CA MET A 342 13.83 -5.40 -6.59
C MET A 342 14.24 -4.35 -5.57
N MET A 343 15.36 -3.67 -5.86
CA MET A 343 15.91 -2.62 -5.03
C MET A 343 16.49 -1.52 -5.91
N HIS A 344 15.99 -0.29 -5.72
CA HIS A 344 16.54 0.90 -6.36
C HIS A 344 17.84 1.34 -5.68
N VAL A 345 18.78 1.80 -6.50
CA VAL A 345 19.96 2.53 -6.04
C VAL A 345 20.14 3.78 -6.90
N TRP A 346 19.88 4.94 -6.30
CA TRP A 346 19.98 6.24 -6.95
C TRP A 346 21.44 6.72 -6.96
N ILE A 347 21.91 7.13 -8.15
CA ILE A 347 23.27 7.67 -8.33
C ILE A 347 23.31 9.19 -8.27
N VAL A 348 22.14 9.80 -8.43
CA VAL A 348 21.89 11.23 -8.26
C VAL A 348 21.60 11.56 -6.79
N GLU A 349 21.66 12.84 -6.44
CA GLU A 349 21.36 13.28 -5.09
C GLU A 349 19.87 13.03 -4.78
N ASN A 350 19.63 12.38 -3.65
CA ASN A 350 18.30 12.15 -3.13
C ASN A 350 18.29 12.55 -1.65
N LYS A 351 17.33 13.37 -1.25
CA LYS A 351 17.18 13.88 0.14
C LYS A 351 17.12 12.74 1.16
N ASP A 352 16.56 11.61 0.76
CA ASP A 352 16.33 10.45 1.61
C ASP A 352 17.52 9.47 1.54
N GLY A 353 18.48 9.69 0.64
CA GLY A 353 19.65 8.85 0.44
C GLY A 353 19.53 7.91 -0.78
N PRO A 354 20.59 7.15 -1.11
CA PRO A 354 20.68 6.39 -2.35
C PRO A 354 19.70 5.20 -2.43
N TYR A 355 19.16 4.74 -1.31
CA TYR A 355 18.23 3.60 -1.25
C TYR A 355 16.77 4.01 -1.00
N ALA A 356 16.44 5.29 -1.18
CA ALA A 356 15.08 5.76 -1.06
C ALA A 356 14.15 5.06 -2.08
N GLU A 357 12.87 4.94 -1.74
CA GLU A 357 11.86 4.26 -2.58
C GLU A 357 11.64 4.95 -3.94
N GLY A 358 11.96 6.24 -4.04
CA GLY A 358 11.76 7.01 -5.26
C GLY A 358 12.49 8.36 -5.22
N LEU A 359 12.35 9.10 -6.31
CA LEU A 359 12.81 10.49 -6.44
C LEU A 359 11.61 11.45 -6.49
N ASP A 360 11.77 12.64 -5.94
CA ASP A 360 10.75 13.69 -6.09
C ASP A 360 10.60 14.10 -7.57
N LYS A 361 9.38 14.05 -8.09
CA LYS A 361 9.11 14.25 -9.52
C LYS A 361 9.50 15.65 -9.99
N LYS A 362 9.26 16.67 -9.15
CA LYS A 362 9.63 18.04 -9.49
C LYS A 362 11.14 18.17 -9.56
N TRP A 363 11.86 17.65 -8.57
CA TRP A 363 13.30 17.60 -8.57
C TRP A 363 13.86 16.86 -9.79
N VAL A 364 13.31 15.70 -10.16
CA VAL A 364 13.76 14.97 -11.36
C VAL A 364 13.54 15.79 -12.62
N SER A 365 12.40 16.47 -12.75
CA SER A 365 12.11 17.37 -13.88
C SER A 365 13.14 18.49 -13.99
N ASP A 366 13.42 19.18 -12.88
CA ASP A 366 14.39 20.27 -12.84
C ASP A 366 15.82 19.75 -13.12
N TYR A 367 16.19 18.61 -12.52
CA TYR A 367 17.47 17.96 -12.73
C TYR A 367 17.66 17.52 -14.19
N HIS A 368 16.65 16.92 -14.81
CA HIS A 368 16.65 16.50 -16.20
C HIS A 368 16.77 17.69 -17.16
N ALA A 369 16.06 18.79 -16.89
CA ALA A 369 16.17 20.00 -17.71
C ALA A 369 17.62 20.55 -17.74
N ALA A 370 18.31 20.48 -16.59
CA ALA A 370 19.69 20.96 -16.44
C ALA A 370 20.76 19.97 -16.92
N HIS A 371 20.54 18.66 -16.75
CA HIS A 371 21.58 17.63 -16.96
C HIS A 371 21.26 16.66 -18.11
N GLY A 372 20.12 16.84 -18.79
CA GLY A 372 19.71 16.02 -19.93
C GLY A 372 20.71 16.08 -21.07
N ILE A 373 21.24 14.91 -21.42
CA ILE A 373 22.13 14.72 -22.56
C ILE A 373 21.27 14.38 -23.77
N VAL A 374 21.57 15.00 -24.91
CA VAL A 374 20.88 14.70 -26.18
C VAL A 374 21.10 13.23 -26.55
N LEU A 375 20.02 12.57 -26.98
CA LEU A 375 19.95 11.13 -27.25
C LEU A 375 20.94 10.64 -28.33
#